data_AF-A0A1G6DXX5-F1
#
_entry.id   AF-A0A1G6DXX5-F1
#
_cell.length_a   1.000
_cell.length_b   1.000
_cell.length_c   1.000
_cell.angle_alpha   90.00
_cell.angle_beta   90.00
_cell.angle_gamma   90.00
#
_symmetry.space_group_name_H-M   'P 1'
#
loop_
_entity.id
_entity.type
_entity.pdbx_description
1 polymer ?
#
loop_
_entity_poly.entity_id
_entity_poly.type
_entity_poly.pdbx_seq_one_letter_code
_entity_poly.pdbx_strand_id
1 'polypeptide(L)'
;MAIWNPWHGCHKISPGCANCYVYRRDESIGKDASIVTKTGDYNLPLKKNRQGEYKLTRADGVVFACMTSDFFLDEADEWRQSCWDMIRERQDLDFHIITKRIDRFDVCKPADWGDGWDNVTICSTCENQDRAEYRLPILLELPIKHREMISEPMLEEINIEKYLETGLIEHVTCGGESGSKARPCDFRWIQEVRRQCIRQGVPFTFKQTGAVFIKDGKTYHIDRKDQIPQAHKSGYSYYPGMGTADAIAYHLPDRKDLFEGLSRSKFRSRFHLSDSDREYIKEKGIDTIRSHAADFVQKRLAPENPENDGKQTPMKGHPVFLAQHACACCCRGCLEKWHHIPAGKVLNDEEQAYIVDVLMEWIQSGI
;
A
#
# COMPACT_ATOMS: atom_id res chain seq x y z
N MET A 1 -13.12 16.13 5.55
CA MET A 1 -12.20 15.57 6.56
C MET A 1 -12.42 16.34 7.84
N ALA A 2 -13.09 15.74 8.81
CA ALA A 2 -13.22 16.29 10.15
C ALA A 2 -11.91 16.08 10.92
N ILE A 3 -11.51 17.08 11.71
CA ILE A 3 -10.32 17.03 12.55
C ILE A 3 -10.71 17.38 13.97
N TRP A 4 -10.27 16.59 14.94
CA TRP A 4 -10.42 16.85 16.36
C TRP A 4 -9.05 16.86 17.04
N ASN A 5 -8.62 18.03 17.52
CA ASN A 5 -7.35 18.18 18.24
C ASN A 5 -7.63 18.48 19.71
N PRO A 6 -7.83 17.47 20.59
CA PRO A 6 -8.16 17.73 21.99
C PRO A 6 -7.01 18.40 22.77
N TRP A 7 -5.78 18.14 22.34
CA TRP A 7 -4.56 18.82 22.77
C TRP A 7 -3.66 19.06 21.56
N HIS A 8 -2.67 19.91 21.78
CA HIS A 8 -1.71 20.37 20.79
C HIS A 8 -0.31 20.35 21.39
N GLY A 9 0.70 20.09 20.56
CA GLY A 9 2.09 19.88 20.98
C GLY A 9 2.42 18.39 21.07
N CYS A 10 3.71 18.05 20.97
CA CYS A 10 4.21 16.67 20.97
C CYS A 10 5.73 16.64 21.21
N HIS A 11 6.27 15.46 21.52
CA HIS A 11 7.71 15.21 21.59
C HIS A 11 8.20 14.39 20.39
N LYS A 12 9.37 14.73 19.83
CA LYS A 12 9.97 13.95 18.75
C LYS A 12 10.52 12.63 19.30
N ILE A 13 10.10 11.49 18.74
CA ILE A 13 10.48 10.15 19.23
C ILE A 13 11.10 9.23 18.18
N SER A 14 11.15 9.65 16.92
CA SER A 14 11.68 8.82 15.84
C SER A 14 12.13 9.65 14.64
N PRO A 15 12.86 9.07 13.66
CA PRO A 15 13.40 9.80 12.51
C PRO A 15 12.34 10.54 11.68
N GLY A 16 11.09 10.04 11.65
CA GLY A 16 9.97 10.69 10.98
C GLY A 16 9.58 12.04 11.61
N CYS A 17 9.97 12.31 12.87
CA CYS A 17 9.67 13.57 13.55
C CYS A 17 10.68 14.69 13.25
N ALA A 18 11.80 14.39 12.58
CA ALA A 18 12.89 15.36 12.38
C ALA A 18 12.41 16.68 11.76
N ASN A 19 11.60 16.61 10.69
CA ASN A 19 11.05 17.75 9.95
C ASN A 19 9.53 17.93 10.16
N CYS A 20 9.02 17.54 11.33
CA CYS A 20 7.59 17.61 11.66
C CYS A 20 6.95 18.97 11.31
N TYR A 21 5.82 18.95 10.60
CA TYR A 21 5.13 20.17 10.18
C TYR A 21 4.56 20.97 11.35
N VAL A 22 4.22 20.33 12.47
CA VAL A 22 3.70 21.01 13.67
C VAL A 22 4.79 21.91 14.24
N TYR A 23 5.98 21.36 14.49
CA TYR A 23 7.15 22.13 14.94
C TYR A 23 7.49 23.29 14.00
N ARG A 24 7.54 23.03 12.69
CA ARG A 24 7.84 24.05 11.69
C ARG A 24 6.77 25.17 11.65
N ARG A 25 5.49 24.82 11.77
CA ARG A 25 4.39 25.78 11.79
C ARG A 25 4.45 26.63 13.06
N ASP A 26 4.61 25.99 14.21
CA ASP A 26 4.59 26.68 15.50
C ASP A 26 5.82 27.59 15.66
N GLU A 27 7.00 27.14 15.21
CA GLU A 27 8.21 27.96 15.13
C GLU A 27 7.98 29.23 14.29
N SER A 28 7.26 29.12 13.17
CA SER A 28 6.98 30.27 12.29
C SER A 28 6.11 31.36 12.94
N ILE A 29 5.42 31.04 14.03
CA ILE A 29 4.61 31.99 14.82
C ILE A 29 5.17 32.19 16.24
N GLY A 30 6.40 31.77 16.51
CA GLY A 30 7.08 31.93 17.80
C GLY A 30 6.53 31.05 18.93
N LYS A 31 5.87 29.93 18.60
CA LYS A 31 5.31 28.98 19.57
C LYS A 31 6.19 27.74 19.68
N ASP A 32 6.39 27.26 20.91
CA ASP A 32 7.10 26.01 21.19
C ASP A 32 6.14 24.81 21.09
N ALA A 33 6.36 23.94 20.09
CA ALA A 33 5.56 22.74 19.85
C ALA A 33 5.84 21.60 20.85
N SER A 34 6.90 21.69 21.66
CA SER A 34 7.16 20.70 22.71
C SER A 34 6.27 20.89 23.94
N ILE A 35 5.62 22.06 24.07
CA ILE A 35 4.71 22.34 25.18
C ILE A 35 3.33 21.77 24.84
N VAL A 36 2.99 20.65 25.49
CA VAL A 36 1.69 19.99 25.34
C VAL A 36 0.62 20.79 26.10
N THR A 37 -0.43 21.19 25.39
CA THR A 37 -1.53 21.99 25.96
C THR A 37 -2.89 21.51 25.46
N LYS A 38 -3.87 21.49 26.37
CA LYS A 38 -5.28 21.28 26.04
C LYS A 38 -5.79 22.40 25.12
N THR A 39 -6.58 22.08 24.10
CA THR A 39 -7.11 23.09 23.17
C THR A 39 -8.55 23.48 23.49
N GLY A 40 -9.04 24.55 22.87
CA GLY A 40 -10.46 24.90 22.88
C GLY A 40 -11.36 23.88 22.19
N ASP A 41 -10.80 22.95 21.41
CA ASP A 41 -11.52 21.87 20.72
C ASP A 41 -11.54 20.55 21.49
N TYR A 42 -11.08 20.55 22.73
CA TYR A 42 -11.14 19.39 23.62
C TYR A 42 -12.50 18.68 23.60
N ASN A 43 -13.60 19.42 23.77
CA ASN A 43 -14.95 18.86 23.79
C ASN A 43 -15.67 18.85 22.42
N LEU A 44 -14.94 18.98 21.29
CA LEU A 44 -15.56 19.12 19.95
C LEU A 44 -16.57 18.00 19.61
N PRO A 45 -16.34 16.71 19.92
CA PRO A 45 -17.32 15.66 19.66
C PRO A 45 -18.67 15.89 20.34
N LEU A 46 -18.70 16.63 21.45
CA LEU A 46 -19.95 16.96 22.17
C LEU A 46 -20.48 18.36 21.87
N LYS A 47 -19.72 19.22 21.17
CA LYS A 47 -20.16 20.58 20.86
C LYS A 47 -21.39 20.54 19.96
N LYS A 48 -22.42 21.28 20.35
CA LYS A 48 -23.66 21.47 19.59
C LYS A 48 -23.76 22.88 19.00
N ASN A 49 -24.53 23.04 17.93
CA ASN A 49 -24.92 24.34 17.40
C ASN A 49 -26.07 24.94 18.23
N ARG A 50 -26.61 26.10 17.82
CA ARG A 50 -27.71 26.78 18.55
C ARG A 50 -29.04 26.01 18.48
N GLN A 51 -29.17 25.12 17.51
CA GLN A 51 -30.32 24.26 17.26
C GLN A 51 -30.24 22.95 18.06
N GLY A 52 -29.16 22.72 18.82
CA GLY A 52 -28.97 21.52 19.63
C GLY A 52 -28.41 20.33 18.86
N GLU A 53 -28.00 20.52 17.61
CA GLU A 53 -27.42 19.47 16.76
C GLU A 53 -25.90 19.41 16.98
N TYR A 54 -25.31 18.21 16.97
CA TYR A 54 -23.86 18.06 17.07
C TYR A 54 -23.16 18.74 15.89
N LYS A 55 -22.04 19.42 16.18
CA LYS A 55 -21.21 20.07 15.15
C LYS A 55 -20.49 19.08 14.25
N LEU A 56 -20.19 17.89 14.76
CA LEU A 56 -19.64 16.78 13.99
C LEU A 56 -20.75 15.79 13.70
N THR A 57 -20.86 15.40 12.44
CA THR A 57 -21.87 14.48 11.92
C THR A 57 -21.22 13.41 11.06
N ARG A 58 -21.92 12.30 10.82
CA ARG A 58 -21.45 11.25 9.91
C ARG A 58 -21.17 11.75 8.49
N ALA A 59 -21.85 12.81 8.05
CA ALA A 59 -21.63 13.42 6.74
C ALA A 59 -20.26 14.10 6.60
N ASP A 60 -19.60 14.43 7.71
CA ASP A 60 -18.24 15.00 7.70
C ASP A 60 -17.14 13.95 7.41
N GLY A 61 -17.54 12.68 7.37
CA GLY A 61 -16.68 11.50 7.22
C GLY A 61 -15.96 11.15 8.53
N VAL A 62 -14.84 10.44 8.38
CA VAL A 62 -13.98 10.04 9.50
C VAL A 62 -13.42 11.26 10.24
N VAL A 63 -13.44 11.20 11.57
CA VAL A 63 -12.85 12.20 12.47
C VAL A 63 -11.42 11.83 12.80
N PHE A 64 -10.47 12.58 12.25
CA PHE A 64 -9.05 12.39 12.55
C PHE A 64 -8.66 13.08 13.85
N ALA A 65 -8.24 12.29 14.83
CA ALA A 65 -7.82 12.78 16.14
C ALA A 65 -6.33 13.16 16.15
N CYS A 66 -5.98 14.20 16.92
CA CYS A 66 -4.59 14.58 17.22
C CYS A 66 -3.72 14.90 15.99
N MET A 67 -4.29 15.53 14.96
CA MET A 67 -3.54 16.05 13.80
C MET A 67 -2.58 17.22 14.13
N THR A 68 -2.37 17.57 15.40
CA THR A 68 -1.32 18.50 15.84
C THR A 68 -0.64 18.06 17.14
N SER A 69 -0.76 16.78 17.47
CA SER A 69 -0.26 16.15 18.69
C SER A 69 -0.14 14.63 18.47
N ASP A 70 -0.05 13.83 19.54
CA ASP A 70 -0.20 12.38 19.49
C ASP A 70 -1.18 11.97 20.61
N PHE A 71 -2.08 11.02 20.35
CA PHE A 71 -3.16 10.69 21.30
C PHE A 71 -2.63 9.99 22.57
N PHE A 72 -1.46 9.35 22.47
CA PHE A 72 -0.86 8.56 23.54
C PHE A 72 0.32 9.28 24.25
N LEU A 73 0.33 10.62 24.26
CA LEU A 73 1.26 11.41 25.10
C LEU A 73 0.96 11.25 26.58
N ASP A 74 1.98 11.12 27.44
CA ASP A 74 1.84 11.09 28.91
C ASP A 74 1.16 12.33 29.45
N GLU A 75 1.49 13.52 28.95
CA GLU A 75 0.89 14.74 29.48
C GLU A 75 -0.62 14.83 29.23
N ALA A 76 -1.14 13.99 28.32
CA ALA A 76 -2.57 13.85 28.07
C ALA A 76 -3.23 12.78 28.97
N ASP A 77 -2.50 12.05 29.81
CA ASP A 77 -3.04 10.96 30.65
C ASP A 77 -4.22 11.43 31.50
N GLU A 78 -4.09 12.61 32.13
CA GLU A 78 -5.15 13.20 32.97
C GLU A 78 -6.40 13.62 32.19
N TRP A 79 -6.32 13.79 30.87
CA TRP A 79 -7.41 14.26 30.03
C TRP A 79 -8.00 13.15 29.15
N ARG A 80 -7.24 12.09 28.89
CA ARG A 80 -7.59 11.09 27.87
C ARG A 80 -8.86 10.33 28.20
N GLN A 81 -9.12 10.04 29.47
CA GLN A 81 -10.33 9.30 29.85
C GLN A 81 -11.61 10.00 29.35
N SER A 82 -11.72 11.33 29.49
CA SER A 82 -12.89 12.04 28.95
C SER A 82 -12.94 12.01 27.42
N CYS A 83 -11.80 11.90 26.74
CA CYS A 83 -11.78 11.71 25.29
C CYS A 83 -12.31 10.33 24.89
N TRP A 84 -11.96 9.28 25.64
CA TRP A 84 -12.57 7.96 25.45
C TRP A 84 -14.07 7.99 25.73
N ASP A 85 -14.51 8.68 26.78
CA ASP A 85 -15.95 8.83 27.08
C ASP A 85 -16.70 9.52 25.93
N MET A 86 -16.09 10.54 25.32
CA MET A 86 -16.64 11.22 24.14
C MET A 86 -16.70 10.32 22.90
N ILE A 87 -15.66 9.53 22.64
CA ILE A 87 -15.63 8.56 21.53
C ILE A 87 -16.71 7.48 21.74
N ARG A 88 -16.89 7.02 22.97
CA ARG A 88 -17.92 6.05 23.35
C ARG A 88 -19.34 6.61 23.25
N GLU A 89 -19.55 7.88 23.58
CA GLU A 89 -20.86 8.53 23.38
C GLU A 89 -21.18 8.69 21.88
N ARG A 90 -20.16 8.99 21.07
CA ARG A 90 -20.30 9.28 19.64
C ARG A 90 -20.06 8.05 18.76
N GLN A 91 -20.72 6.94 19.05
CA GLN A 91 -20.68 5.73 18.20
C GLN A 91 -21.31 5.93 16.82
N ASP A 92 -21.97 7.06 16.58
CA ASP A 92 -22.44 7.49 15.26
C ASP A 92 -21.31 8.04 14.35
N LEU A 93 -20.12 8.28 14.91
CA LEU A 93 -18.93 8.76 14.22
C LEU A 93 -17.82 7.71 14.23
N ASP A 94 -17.05 7.66 13.15
CA ASP A 94 -15.81 6.89 13.05
C ASP A 94 -14.61 7.77 13.42
N PHE A 95 -13.77 7.31 14.34
CA PHE A 95 -12.57 8.01 14.80
C PHE A 95 -11.31 7.31 14.32
N HIS A 96 -10.38 8.09 13.77
CA HIS A 96 -9.09 7.60 13.32
C HIS A 96 -7.97 8.25 14.14
N ILE A 97 -7.25 7.43 14.89
CA ILE A 97 -6.13 7.84 15.74
C ILE A 97 -4.82 7.37 15.11
N ILE A 98 -4.04 8.31 14.58
CA ILE A 98 -2.71 8.03 14.04
C ILE A 98 -1.66 8.28 15.13
N THR A 99 -0.75 7.34 15.36
CA THR A 99 0.25 7.45 16.42
C THR A 99 1.63 6.95 16.02
N LYS A 100 2.66 7.43 16.71
CA LYS A 100 4.02 6.84 16.73
C LYS A 100 4.35 6.14 18.07
N ARG A 101 3.39 6.12 19.00
CA ARG A 101 3.48 5.66 20.40
C ARG A 101 2.54 4.47 20.66
N ILE A 102 2.48 3.55 19.70
CA ILE A 102 1.58 2.39 19.81
C ILE A 102 1.89 1.52 21.06
N ASP A 103 3.14 1.55 21.53
CA ASP A 103 3.60 0.92 22.77
C ASP A 103 2.88 1.42 24.03
N ARG A 104 2.28 2.61 23.99
CA ARG A 104 1.50 3.16 25.10
C ARG A 104 0.02 2.81 25.08
N PHE A 105 -0.46 2.17 24.01
CA PHE A 105 -1.89 1.88 23.87
C PHE A 105 -2.46 1.13 25.09
N ASP A 106 -1.75 0.09 25.56
CA ASP A 106 -2.27 -0.79 26.60
C ASP A 106 -2.51 -0.07 27.94
N VAL A 107 -1.64 0.88 28.29
CA VAL A 107 -1.80 1.71 29.50
C VAL A 107 -2.74 2.90 29.29
N CYS A 108 -3.07 3.23 28.04
CA CYS A 108 -3.90 4.38 27.68
C CYS A 108 -5.35 4.02 27.34
N LYS A 109 -5.66 2.75 27.06
CA LYS A 109 -7.03 2.29 26.71
C LYS A 109 -7.98 2.39 27.92
N PRO A 110 -9.28 2.64 27.72
CA PRO A 110 -10.25 2.66 28.80
C PRO A 110 -10.50 1.24 29.34
N ALA A 111 -10.99 1.13 30.58
CA ALA A 111 -11.19 -0.15 31.25
C ALA A 111 -12.21 -1.08 30.54
N ASP A 112 -13.18 -0.50 29.82
CA ASP A 112 -14.22 -1.20 29.07
C ASP A 112 -13.88 -1.42 27.58
N TRP A 113 -12.58 -1.35 27.23
CA TRP A 113 -12.14 -1.48 25.84
C TRP A 113 -12.47 -2.84 25.18
N GLY A 114 -12.44 -3.93 25.96
CA GLY A 114 -12.72 -5.27 25.45
C GLY A 114 -11.75 -5.71 24.34
N ASP A 115 -12.29 -6.21 23.23
CA ASP A 115 -11.57 -6.61 22.01
C ASP A 115 -11.46 -5.47 20.96
N GLY A 116 -11.85 -4.25 21.34
CA GLY A 116 -11.80 -3.06 20.51
C GLY A 116 -13.18 -2.52 20.10
N TRP A 117 -13.26 -1.21 19.90
CA TRP A 117 -14.50 -0.54 19.49
C TRP A 117 -14.62 -0.46 17.96
N ASP A 118 -15.82 -0.74 17.43
CA ASP A 118 -16.12 -0.72 15.98
C ASP A 118 -15.90 0.66 15.35
N ASN A 119 -16.06 1.73 16.11
CA ASN A 119 -15.96 3.09 15.62
C ASN A 119 -14.56 3.71 15.82
N VAL A 120 -13.54 2.89 16.11
CA VAL A 120 -12.16 3.36 16.32
C VAL A 120 -11.16 2.59 15.46
N THR A 121 -10.48 3.33 14.58
CA THR A 121 -9.32 2.87 13.83
C THR A 121 -8.04 3.40 14.48
N ILE A 122 -7.11 2.49 14.77
CA ILE A 122 -5.76 2.83 15.22
C ILE A 122 -4.78 2.62 14.08
N CYS A 123 -4.04 3.68 13.74
CA CYS A 123 -3.06 3.67 12.67
C CYS A 123 -1.65 3.95 13.19
N SER A 124 -0.74 3.00 12.99
CA SER A 124 0.65 3.13 13.44
C SER A 124 1.53 3.69 12.33
N THR A 125 2.22 4.81 12.60
CA THR A 125 3.21 5.33 11.65
C THR A 125 4.50 4.50 11.69
N CYS A 126 4.98 4.01 10.56
CA CYS A 126 6.27 3.34 10.41
C CYS A 126 7.04 3.97 9.23
N GLU A 127 7.89 4.94 9.54
CA GLU A 127 8.62 5.73 8.52
C GLU A 127 9.80 4.99 7.87
N ASN A 128 10.26 3.88 8.45
CA ASN A 128 11.40 3.09 8.02
C ASN A 128 11.30 1.63 8.55
N GLN A 129 12.19 0.73 8.13
CA GLN A 129 12.14 -0.70 8.44
C GLN A 129 12.27 -0.95 9.95
N ASP A 130 13.21 -0.27 10.60
CA ASP A 130 13.43 -0.36 12.05
C ASP A 130 12.17 0.02 12.85
N ARG A 131 11.44 1.08 12.43
CA ARG A 131 10.17 1.45 13.08
C ARG A 131 9.04 0.49 12.73
N ALA A 132 9.01 -0.09 11.53
CA ALA A 132 8.05 -1.13 11.17
C ALA A 132 8.23 -2.39 12.02
N GLU A 133 9.48 -2.83 12.22
CA GLU A 133 9.84 -3.96 13.06
C GLU A 133 9.55 -3.74 14.53
N TYR A 134 9.69 -2.51 15.01
CA TYR A 134 9.33 -2.18 16.39
C TYR A 134 7.80 -2.08 16.60
N ARG A 135 7.08 -1.37 15.73
CA ARG A 135 5.69 -0.96 15.99
C ARG A 135 4.64 -1.94 15.51
N LEU A 136 4.88 -2.67 14.42
CA LEU A 136 3.87 -3.57 13.85
C LEU A 136 3.60 -4.81 14.71
N PRO A 137 4.60 -5.50 15.30
CA PRO A 137 4.32 -6.58 16.24
C PRO A 137 3.42 -6.13 17.39
N ILE A 138 3.71 -4.96 17.98
CA ILE A 138 2.90 -4.37 19.05
C ILE A 138 1.47 -4.13 18.57
N LEU A 139 1.30 -3.44 17.42
CA LEU A 139 -0.03 -3.17 16.87
C LEU A 139 -0.88 -4.43 16.67
N LEU A 140 -0.25 -5.52 16.22
CA LEU A 140 -0.91 -6.79 15.92
C LEU A 140 -1.32 -7.56 17.18
N GLU A 141 -0.56 -7.44 18.27
CA GLU A 141 -0.85 -8.11 19.55
C GLU A 141 -1.94 -7.39 20.37
N LEU A 142 -2.12 -6.08 20.17
CA LEU A 142 -3.08 -5.29 20.94
C LEU A 142 -4.55 -5.61 20.58
N PRO A 143 -5.50 -5.47 21.53
CA PRO A 143 -6.92 -5.76 21.34
C PRO A 143 -7.62 -4.64 20.54
N ILE A 144 -7.14 -4.33 19.34
CA ILE A 144 -7.69 -3.32 18.45
C ILE A 144 -8.60 -4.02 17.44
N LYS A 145 -9.70 -3.40 17.00
CA LYS A 145 -10.52 -4.01 15.95
C LYS A 145 -9.99 -3.62 14.57
N HIS A 146 -9.96 -2.32 14.31
CA HIS A 146 -9.52 -1.75 13.04
C HIS A 146 -8.07 -1.24 13.14
N ARG A 147 -7.17 -1.89 12.41
CA ARG A 147 -5.72 -1.57 12.40
C ARG A 147 -5.30 -1.10 11.03
N GLU A 148 -4.58 0.01 11.00
CA GLU A 148 -3.95 0.51 9.79
C GLU A 148 -2.47 0.81 10.01
N MET A 149 -1.73 0.94 8.92
CA MET A 149 -0.34 1.34 8.92
C MET A 149 -0.12 2.51 7.98
N ILE A 150 0.72 3.46 8.40
CA ILE A 150 1.09 4.60 7.57
C ILE A 150 2.60 4.77 7.51
N SER A 151 3.16 4.91 6.32
CA SER A 151 4.55 5.32 6.10
C SER A 151 4.57 6.73 5.52
N GLU A 152 4.42 7.72 6.42
CA GLU A 152 4.42 9.14 6.06
C GLU A 152 5.02 9.99 7.19
N PRO A 153 6.22 10.59 6.99
CA PRO A 153 7.02 10.48 5.78
C PRO A 153 7.60 9.07 5.60
N MET A 154 7.60 8.56 4.38
CA MET A 154 8.39 7.37 4.02
C MET A 154 9.85 7.78 3.82
N LEU A 155 10.77 7.14 4.54
CA LEU A 155 12.19 7.52 4.57
C LEU A 155 13.12 6.51 3.91
N GLU A 156 12.65 5.29 3.71
CA GLU A 156 13.35 4.21 3.00
C GLU A 156 12.34 3.18 2.48
N GLU A 157 12.82 2.22 1.70
CA GLU A 157 12.07 1.02 1.35
C GLU A 157 11.83 0.16 2.60
N ILE A 158 10.63 -0.38 2.74
CA ILE A 158 10.26 -1.25 3.86
C ILE A 158 9.60 -2.53 3.35
N ASN A 159 9.88 -3.63 4.04
CA ASN A 159 9.22 -4.91 3.87
C ASN A 159 8.34 -5.20 5.09
N ILE A 160 7.03 -5.17 4.85
CA ILE A 160 5.96 -5.40 5.81
C ILE A 160 5.11 -6.62 5.45
N GLU A 161 5.48 -7.38 4.43
CA GLU A 161 4.66 -8.47 3.87
C GLU A 161 4.25 -9.50 4.94
N LYS A 162 5.20 -9.91 5.80
CA LYS A 162 4.92 -10.82 6.92
C LYS A 162 3.87 -10.31 7.92
N TYR A 163 3.69 -8.98 8.02
CA TYR A 163 2.67 -8.38 8.88
C TYR A 163 1.32 -8.31 8.17
N LEU A 164 1.33 -8.07 6.86
CA LEU A 164 0.13 -8.08 6.02
C LEU A 164 -0.47 -9.50 5.92
N GLU A 165 0.36 -10.54 5.84
CA GLU A 165 -0.05 -11.96 5.81
C GLU A 165 -0.91 -12.38 7.01
N THR A 166 -0.86 -11.65 8.12
CA THR A 166 -1.72 -11.91 9.29
C THR A 166 -3.19 -11.66 9.03
N GLY A 167 -3.53 -10.87 7.99
CA GLY A 167 -4.89 -10.46 7.67
C GLY A 167 -5.49 -9.42 8.64
N LEU A 168 -4.71 -8.90 9.60
CA LEU A 168 -5.19 -7.95 10.61
C LEU A 168 -5.03 -6.47 10.23
N ILE A 169 -4.18 -6.15 9.25
CA ILE A 169 -3.99 -4.78 8.76
C ILE A 169 -4.98 -4.53 7.63
N GLU A 170 -5.89 -3.57 7.84
CA GLU A 170 -7.00 -3.29 6.93
C GLU A 170 -6.63 -2.29 5.82
N HIS A 171 -5.60 -1.46 6.04
CA HIS A 171 -5.16 -0.46 5.08
C HIS A 171 -3.70 -0.04 5.30
N VAL A 172 -3.02 0.28 4.19
CA VAL A 172 -1.69 0.88 4.19
C VAL A 172 -1.68 2.21 3.45
N THR A 173 -1.17 3.25 4.09
CA THR A 173 -0.97 4.57 3.46
C THR A 173 0.52 4.88 3.34
N CYS A 174 0.98 5.35 2.18
CA CYS A 174 2.34 5.84 2.00
C CYS A 174 2.37 7.27 1.44
N GLY A 175 3.38 8.05 1.83
CA GLY A 175 3.61 9.37 1.26
C GLY A 175 4.95 9.99 1.64
N GLY A 176 5.42 10.90 0.80
CA GLY A 176 6.68 11.61 1.00
C GLY A 176 6.60 12.73 2.05
N GLU A 177 7.78 13.18 2.51
CA GLU A 177 7.88 14.28 3.46
C GLU A 177 7.55 15.63 2.82
N SER A 178 6.94 16.53 3.60
CA SER A 178 6.52 17.84 3.12
C SER A 178 7.25 18.99 3.81
N GLY A 179 7.31 20.15 3.14
CA GLY A 179 8.00 21.35 3.63
C GLY A 179 9.38 21.55 3.01
N SER A 180 10.00 22.69 3.30
CA SER A 180 11.26 23.11 2.68
C SER A 180 12.47 22.24 3.03
N LYS A 181 12.40 21.52 4.15
CA LYS A 181 13.45 20.58 4.61
C LYS A 181 13.10 19.12 4.30
N ALA A 182 12.14 18.87 3.41
CA ALA A 182 11.70 17.52 3.09
C ALA A 182 12.86 16.65 2.58
N ARG A 183 12.96 15.45 3.14
CA ARG A 183 13.86 14.41 2.64
C ARG A 183 13.30 13.77 1.37
N PRO A 184 14.18 13.24 0.49
CA PRO A 184 13.74 12.57 -0.73
C PRO A 184 12.85 11.36 -0.44
N CYS A 185 11.75 11.24 -1.16
CA CYS A 185 10.92 10.05 -1.23
C CYS A 185 11.12 9.40 -2.60
N ASP A 186 11.69 8.19 -2.61
CA ASP A 186 11.84 7.42 -3.86
C ASP A 186 10.55 6.71 -4.21
N PHE A 187 10.07 6.90 -5.43
CA PHE A 187 8.86 6.25 -5.90
C PHE A 187 8.98 4.73 -5.81
N ARG A 188 10.16 4.14 -6.03
CA ARG A 188 10.37 2.69 -5.96
C ARG A 188 9.95 2.08 -4.62
N TRP A 189 10.12 2.83 -3.53
CA TRP A 189 9.70 2.40 -2.20
C TRP A 189 8.17 2.31 -2.10
N ILE A 190 7.46 3.32 -2.64
CA ILE A 190 6.00 3.36 -2.75
C ILE A 190 5.52 2.17 -3.62
N GLN A 191 6.19 1.90 -4.73
CA GLN A 191 5.87 0.77 -5.61
C GLN A 191 5.99 -0.56 -4.87
N GLU A 192 7.06 -0.76 -4.10
CA GLU A 192 7.28 -2.03 -3.42
C GLU A 192 6.28 -2.28 -2.28
N VAL A 193 5.96 -1.27 -1.46
CA VAL A 193 4.92 -1.44 -0.43
C VAL A 193 3.55 -1.70 -1.06
N ARG A 194 3.23 -1.01 -2.16
CA ARG A 194 2.00 -1.27 -2.92
C ARG A 194 1.95 -2.72 -3.42
N ARG A 195 3.04 -3.26 -3.95
CA ARG A 195 3.10 -4.66 -4.39
C ARG A 195 2.84 -5.63 -3.26
N GLN A 196 3.43 -5.39 -2.08
CA GLN A 196 3.17 -6.20 -0.89
C GLN A 196 1.68 -6.16 -0.52
N CYS A 197 1.06 -4.98 -0.56
CA CYS A 197 -0.37 -4.82 -0.29
C CYS A 197 -1.22 -5.60 -1.30
N ILE A 198 -0.88 -5.53 -2.59
CA ILE A 198 -1.60 -6.25 -3.64
C ILE A 198 -1.51 -7.76 -3.46
N ARG A 199 -0.30 -8.30 -3.21
CA ARG A 199 -0.11 -9.74 -2.99
C ARG A 199 -0.95 -10.29 -1.84
N GLN A 200 -1.25 -9.44 -0.86
CA GLN A 200 -2.02 -9.78 0.33
C GLN A 200 -3.48 -9.30 0.27
N GLY A 201 -3.91 -8.68 -0.83
CA GLY A 201 -5.27 -8.14 -0.98
C GLY A 201 -5.60 -7.01 0.01
N VAL A 202 -4.60 -6.25 0.47
CA VAL A 202 -4.77 -5.14 1.42
C VAL A 202 -4.91 -3.82 0.64
N PRO A 203 -5.94 -2.99 0.92
CA PRO A 203 -6.03 -1.63 0.41
C PRO A 203 -4.77 -0.78 0.63
N PHE A 204 -4.35 -0.05 -0.40
CA PHE A 204 -3.18 0.81 -0.38
C PHE A 204 -3.49 2.21 -0.91
N THR A 205 -3.02 3.25 -0.20
CA THR A 205 -3.15 4.64 -0.65
C THR A 205 -1.79 5.30 -0.84
N PHE A 206 -1.53 5.80 -2.06
CA PHE A 206 -0.47 6.75 -2.29
C PHE A 206 -1.00 8.17 -2.05
N LYS A 207 -0.77 8.68 -0.84
CA LYS A 207 -1.42 9.91 -0.36
C LYS A 207 -0.80 11.19 -0.93
N GLN A 208 0.53 11.26 -0.94
CA GLN A 208 1.25 12.43 -1.45
C GLN A 208 2.67 12.10 -1.88
N THR A 209 3.18 12.86 -2.85
CA THR A 209 4.57 12.71 -3.34
C THR A 209 5.63 13.19 -2.35
N GLY A 210 5.27 14.12 -1.46
CA GLY A 210 6.25 14.93 -0.72
C GLY A 210 6.89 16.02 -1.59
N ALA A 211 7.71 16.88 -0.98
CA ALA A 211 8.31 18.03 -1.65
C ALA A 211 9.58 17.70 -2.45
N VAL A 212 10.25 16.59 -2.12
CA VAL A 212 11.41 16.08 -2.86
C VAL A 212 11.09 14.65 -3.27
N PHE A 213 10.74 14.44 -4.53
CA PHE A 213 10.26 13.17 -5.06
C PHE A 213 11.24 12.63 -6.10
N ILE A 214 11.68 11.39 -5.97
CA ILE A 214 12.58 10.73 -6.92
C ILE A 214 11.77 9.73 -7.73
N LYS A 215 11.81 9.86 -9.06
CA LYS A 215 11.17 8.91 -9.98
C LYS A 215 12.08 8.70 -11.19
N ASP A 216 12.30 7.45 -11.57
CA ASP A 216 13.10 7.07 -12.75
C ASP A 216 14.53 7.68 -12.72
N GLY A 217 15.14 7.75 -11.54
CA GLY A 217 16.46 8.34 -11.31
C GLY A 217 16.50 9.88 -11.36
N LYS A 218 15.36 10.55 -11.56
CA LYS A 218 15.25 12.01 -11.57
C LYS A 218 14.59 12.54 -10.31
N THR A 219 15.15 13.62 -9.77
CA THR A 219 14.59 14.34 -8.63
C THR A 219 13.65 15.45 -9.10
N TYR A 220 12.48 15.52 -8.47
CA TYR A 220 11.44 16.53 -8.69
C TYR A 220 11.19 17.28 -7.40
N HIS A 221 11.13 18.61 -7.50
CA HIS A 221 10.71 19.48 -6.40
C HIS A 221 9.25 19.86 -6.62
N ILE A 222 8.36 19.38 -5.75
CA ILE A 222 6.91 19.46 -5.95
C ILE A 222 6.32 20.44 -4.93
N ASP A 223 5.66 21.48 -5.43
CA ASP A 223 4.98 22.48 -4.61
C ASP A 223 3.89 21.84 -3.75
N ARG A 224 3.69 22.36 -2.53
CA ARG A 224 2.75 21.78 -1.55
C ARG A 224 1.33 21.59 -2.10
N LYS A 225 0.86 22.52 -2.92
CA LYS A 225 -0.48 22.47 -3.55
C LYS A 225 -0.64 21.28 -4.50
N ASP A 226 0.46 20.76 -5.05
CA ASP A 226 0.47 19.71 -6.07
C ASP A 226 0.81 18.31 -5.52
N GLN A 227 1.35 18.21 -4.30
CA GLN A 227 1.82 16.94 -3.72
C GLN A 227 0.71 15.88 -3.58
N ILE A 228 -0.46 16.26 -3.07
CA ILE A 228 -1.62 15.36 -2.94
C ILE A 228 -2.32 15.19 -4.30
N PRO A 229 -2.66 16.27 -5.05
CA PRO A 229 -3.33 16.11 -6.34
C PRO A 229 -2.55 15.26 -7.36
N GLN A 230 -1.22 15.38 -7.42
CA GLN A 230 -0.42 14.54 -8.33
C GLN A 230 -0.43 13.07 -7.92
N ALA A 231 -0.31 12.78 -6.62
CA ALA A 231 -0.41 11.41 -6.12
C ALA A 231 -1.78 10.80 -6.42
N HIS A 232 -2.87 11.54 -6.18
CA HIS A 232 -4.22 11.08 -6.53
C HIS A 232 -4.41 10.89 -8.04
N LYS A 233 -4.01 11.87 -8.86
CA LYS A 233 -4.11 11.80 -10.33
C LYS A 233 -3.26 10.69 -10.95
N SER A 234 -2.25 10.20 -10.25
CA SER A 234 -1.42 9.09 -10.73
C SER A 234 -2.18 7.77 -10.83
N GLY A 235 -3.35 7.64 -10.18
CA GLY A 235 -4.10 6.39 -10.13
C GLY A 235 -3.39 5.26 -9.37
N TYR A 236 -2.34 5.58 -8.60
CA TYR A 236 -1.44 4.58 -8.03
C TYR A 236 -1.97 3.90 -6.76
N SER A 237 -3.03 4.44 -6.14
CA SER A 237 -3.71 3.76 -5.04
C SER A 237 -4.34 2.44 -5.52
N TYR A 238 -4.42 1.46 -4.61
CA TYR A 238 -4.99 0.15 -4.86
C TYR A 238 -6.11 -0.14 -3.86
N TYR A 239 -7.22 -0.63 -4.36
CA TYR A 239 -8.40 -1.06 -3.61
C TYR A 239 -8.86 -2.38 -4.24
N PRO A 240 -8.78 -3.50 -3.49
CA PRO A 240 -9.19 -4.82 -3.97
C PRO A 240 -10.59 -4.79 -4.58
N GLY A 241 -10.78 -5.50 -5.69
CA GLY A 241 -12.07 -5.58 -6.39
C GLY A 241 -12.51 -4.31 -7.13
N MET A 242 -11.77 -3.20 -7.04
CA MET A 242 -12.08 -1.97 -7.80
C MET A 242 -11.32 -1.83 -9.13
N GLY A 243 -10.58 -2.87 -9.56
CA GLY A 243 -9.78 -2.83 -10.80
C GLY A 243 -8.67 -1.76 -10.78
N THR A 244 -8.30 -1.25 -9.62
CA THR A 244 -7.35 -0.11 -9.48
C THR A 244 -5.90 -0.50 -9.78
N ALA A 245 -5.58 -1.79 -9.78
CA ALA A 245 -4.33 -2.27 -10.38
C ALA A 245 -4.27 -2.06 -11.90
N ASP A 246 -5.43 -1.93 -12.57
CA ASP A 246 -5.58 -1.66 -14.00
C ASP A 246 -5.33 -0.18 -14.35
N ALA A 247 -5.34 0.71 -13.35
CA ALA A 247 -5.12 2.15 -13.53
C ALA A 247 -3.64 2.54 -13.67
N ILE A 248 -2.71 1.58 -13.50
CA ILE A 248 -1.31 1.83 -13.82
C ILE A 248 -1.18 1.91 -15.34
N ALA A 249 -0.82 3.08 -15.86
CA ALA A 249 -0.34 3.18 -17.23
C ALA A 249 1.01 2.46 -17.34
N TYR A 250 1.04 1.35 -18.07
CA TYR A 250 2.25 0.66 -18.50
C TYR A 250 2.16 0.39 -20.00
N HIS A 251 3.32 0.15 -20.60
CA HIS A 251 3.41 -0.23 -21.99
C HIS A 251 3.92 -1.66 -22.05
N LEU A 252 3.18 -2.52 -22.77
CA LEU A 252 3.69 -3.84 -23.11
C LEU A 252 4.93 -3.65 -23.99
N PRO A 253 6.05 -4.34 -23.70
CA PRO A 253 7.26 -4.18 -24.47
C PRO A 253 7.04 -4.66 -25.91
N ASP A 254 7.79 -4.07 -26.85
CA ASP A 254 7.92 -4.64 -28.18
C ASP A 254 8.44 -6.08 -28.07
N ARG A 255 7.82 -7.02 -28.78
CA ARG A 255 8.15 -8.45 -28.64
C ARG A 255 9.58 -8.76 -29.06
N LYS A 256 10.15 -8.02 -30.03
CA LYS A 256 11.54 -8.19 -30.45
C LYS A 256 12.50 -7.83 -29.32
N ASP A 257 12.28 -6.68 -28.69
CA ASP A 257 13.09 -6.21 -27.56
C ASP A 257 12.95 -7.14 -26.36
N LEU A 258 11.72 -7.63 -26.11
CA LEU A 258 11.46 -8.64 -25.08
C LEU A 258 12.26 -9.92 -25.32
N PHE A 259 12.18 -10.51 -26.53
CA PHE A 259 12.90 -11.75 -26.84
C PHE A 259 14.42 -11.56 -26.82
N GLU A 260 14.93 -10.41 -27.27
CA GLU A 260 16.35 -10.06 -27.13
C GLU A 260 16.76 -10.02 -25.65
N GLY A 261 15.97 -9.37 -24.78
CA GLY A 261 16.21 -9.35 -23.34
C GLY A 261 16.19 -10.74 -22.70
N LEU A 262 15.19 -11.56 -23.05
CA LEU A 262 15.05 -12.93 -22.54
C LEU A 262 16.22 -13.83 -22.96
N SER A 263 16.72 -13.68 -24.20
CA SER A 263 17.86 -14.46 -24.71
C SER A 263 19.15 -14.26 -23.89
N ARG A 264 19.32 -13.08 -23.29
CA ARG A 264 20.46 -12.73 -22.43
C ARG A 264 20.34 -13.31 -21.02
N SER A 265 19.16 -13.77 -20.61
CA SER A 265 18.93 -14.34 -19.28
C SER A 265 19.32 -15.82 -19.24
N LYS A 266 20.38 -16.15 -18.50
CA LYS A 266 20.88 -17.54 -18.32
C LYS A 266 19.79 -18.54 -17.92
N PHE A 267 18.82 -18.11 -17.13
CA PHE A 267 17.73 -18.99 -16.70
C PHE A 267 16.70 -19.22 -17.80
N ARG A 268 16.37 -18.19 -18.59
CA ARG A 268 15.30 -18.23 -19.60
C ARG A 268 15.79 -18.86 -20.90
N SER A 269 17.02 -18.57 -21.32
CA SER A 269 17.59 -19.08 -22.57
C SER A 269 17.93 -20.58 -22.58
N ARG A 270 17.86 -21.26 -21.42
CA ARG A 270 18.13 -22.70 -21.33
C ARG A 270 16.95 -23.59 -21.74
N PHE A 271 15.75 -23.02 -21.86
CA PHE A 271 14.56 -23.79 -22.20
C PHE A 271 14.50 -24.00 -23.72
N HIS A 272 14.14 -25.22 -24.14
CA HIS A 272 13.96 -25.59 -25.54
C HIS A 272 12.91 -26.70 -25.64
N LEU A 273 12.24 -26.81 -26.80
CA LEU A 273 11.32 -27.91 -27.08
C LEU A 273 12.13 -29.20 -27.33
N SER A 274 11.73 -30.29 -26.67
CA SER A 274 12.24 -31.63 -26.96
C SER A 274 11.59 -32.23 -28.20
N ASP A 275 12.13 -33.34 -28.73
CA ASP A 275 11.51 -34.05 -29.85
C ASP A 275 10.08 -34.52 -29.52
N SER A 276 9.85 -34.94 -28.27
CA SER A 276 8.51 -35.32 -27.81
C SER A 276 7.54 -34.14 -27.76
N ASP A 277 8.02 -32.93 -27.43
CA ASP A 277 7.18 -31.73 -27.46
C ASP A 277 6.81 -31.36 -28.90
N ARG A 278 7.77 -31.47 -29.82
CA ARG A 278 7.55 -31.20 -31.26
C ARG A 278 6.55 -32.18 -31.86
N GLU A 279 6.69 -33.46 -31.56
CA GLU A 279 5.75 -34.51 -32.01
C GLU A 279 4.34 -34.24 -31.45
N TYR A 280 4.23 -33.89 -30.17
CA TYR A 280 2.95 -33.55 -29.56
C TYR A 280 2.29 -32.32 -30.21
N ILE A 281 3.07 -31.25 -30.48
CA ILE A 281 2.57 -30.06 -31.18
C ILE A 281 2.09 -30.42 -32.59
N LYS A 282 2.83 -31.27 -33.30
CA LYS A 282 2.47 -31.74 -34.64
C LYS A 282 1.20 -32.59 -34.62
N GLU A 283 1.05 -33.48 -33.63
CA GLU A 283 -0.12 -34.35 -33.47
C GLU A 283 -1.38 -33.52 -33.14
N LYS A 284 -1.28 -32.54 -32.24
CA LYS A 284 -2.43 -31.74 -31.81
C LYS A 284 -2.78 -30.59 -32.74
N GLY A 285 -1.81 -30.08 -33.49
CA GLY A 285 -1.96 -28.89 -34.33
C GLY A 285 -1.83 -27.58 -33.55
N ILE A 286 -1.38 -26.53 -34.25
CA ILE A 286 -0.99 -25.27 -33.62
C ILE A 286 -2.16 -24.52 -32.96
N ASP A 287 -3.36 -24.63 -33.53
CA ASP A 287 -4.56 -23.97 -33.00
C ASP A 287 -4.99 -24.58 -31.65
N THR A 288 -4.88 -25.91 -31.51
CA THR A 288 -5.12 -26.61 -30.25
C THR A 288 -4.11 -26.17 -29.19
N ILE A 289 -2.82 -26.05 -29.55
CA ILE A 289 -1.78 -25.58 -28.61
C ILE A 289 -2.05 -24.12 -28.17
N ARG A 290 -2.50 -23.25 -29.09
CA ARG A 290 -2.92 -21.89 -28.77
C ARG A 290 -4.11 -21.87 -27.80
N SER A 291 -5.11 -22.73 -28.01
CA SER A 291 -6.23 -22.87 -27.09
C SER A 291 -5.77 -23.33 -25.70
N HIS A 292 -4.87 -24.30 -25.60
CA HIS A 292 -4.29 -24.70 -24.31
C HIS A 292 -3.55 -23.54 -23.63
N ALA A 293 -2.82 -22.72 -24.40
CA ALA A 293 -2.14 -21.55 -23.87
C ALA A 293 -3.12 -20.52 -23.29
N ALA A 294 -4.20 -20.21 -24.01
CA ALA A 294 -5.25 -19.33 -23.51
C ALA A 294 -5.86 -19.87 -22.20
N ASP A 295 -6.18 -21.16 -22.16
CA ASP A 295 -6.73 -21.81 -20.96
C ASP A 295 -5.78 -21.71 -19.75
N PHE A 296 -4.48 -21.94 -19.95
CA PHE A 296 -3.51 -21.84 -18.86
C PHE A 296 -3.30 -20.41 -18.40
N VAL A 297 -3.25 -19.44 -19.32
CA VAL A 297 -3.13 -18.02 -18.98
C VAL A 297 -4.37 -17.57 -18.19
N GLN A 298 -5.56 -17.89 -18.67
CA GLN A 298 -6.83 -17.56 -18.01
C GLN A 298 -6.91 -18.14 -16.59
N LYS A 299 -6.55 -19.41 -16.41
CA LYS A 299 -6.70 -20.10 -15.12
C LYS A 299 -5.60 -19.77 -14.12
N ARG A 300 -4.36 -19.54 -14.59
CA ARG A 300 -3.15 -19.48 -13.73
C ARG A 300 -2.51 -18.10 -13.62
N LEU A 301 -2.86 -17.16 -14.50
CA LEU A 301 -2.22 -15.84 -14.55
C LEU A 301 -3.23 -14.68 -14.55
N ALA A 302 -4.43 -14.90 -15.09
CA ALA A 302 -5.44 -13.85 -15.22
C ALA A 302 -6.09 -13.38 -13.91
N PRO A 303 -6.33 -14.24 -12.90
CA PRO A 303 -6.91 -13.79 -11.63
C PRO A 303 -6.05 -12.73 -10.94
N GLU A 304 -6.70 -11.88 -10.13
CA GLU A 304 -6.03 -10.84 -9.32
C GLU A 304 -4.92 -11.46 -8.46
N ASN A 305 -5.27 -12.55 -7.75
CA ASN A 305 -4.36 -13.29 -6.89
C ASN A 305 -4.34 -14.76 -7.34
N PRO A 306 -3.47 -15.14 -8.29
CA PRO A 306 -3.41 -16.52 -8.75
C PRO A 306 -2.97 -17.46 -7.63
N GLU A 307 -3.60 -18.64 -7.59
CA GLU A 307 -3.26 -19.66 -6.61
C GLU A 307 -1.80 -20.10 -6.78
N ASN A 308 -1.04 -20.13 -5.68
CA ASN A 308 0.39 -20.48 -5.66
C ASN A 308 1.26 -19.60 -6.59
N ASP A 309 1.01 -18.28 -6.66
CA ASP A 309 1.82 -17.37 -7.48
C ASP A 309 3.33 -17.49 -7.19
N GLY A 310 4.13 -17.56 -8.25
CA GLY A 310 5.55 -17.92 -8.23
C GLY A 310 5.83 -19.43 -8.40
N LYS A 311 4.82 -20.29 -8.19
CA LYS A 311 4.92 -21.76 -8.32
C LYS A 311 3.76 -22.37 -9.14
N GLN A 312 2.88 -21.54 -9.72
CA GLN A 312 1.67 -21.99 -10.39
C GLN A 312 1.92 -22.73 -11.72
N THR A 313 3.07 -22.51 -12.36
CA THR A 313 3.39 -23.11 -13.66
C THR A 313 4.40 -24.25 -13.49
N PRO A 314 4.01 -25.50 -13.82
CA PRO A 314 4.92 -26.64 -13.82
C PRO A 314 6.13 -26.42 -14.73
N MET A 315 7.24 -27.11 -14.47
CA MET A 315 8.46 -27.00 -15.29
C MET A 315 8.47 -27.94 -16.51
N LYS A 316 7.55 -28.90 -16.58
CA LYS A 316 7.50 -29.99 -17.56
C LYS A 316 6.05 -30.45 -17.78
N GLY A 317 5.83 -31.29 -18.79
CA GLY A 317 4.57 -32.01 -19.02
C GLY A 317 3.65 -31.38 -20.08
N HIS A 318 3.99 -30.18 -20.57
CA HIS A 318 3.32 -29.58 -21.72
C HIS A 318 4.24 -28.53 -22.37
N PRO A 319 4.28 -28.40 -23.71
CA PRO A 319 5.12 -27.42 -24.41
C PRO A 319 4.85 -25.97 -23.98
N VAL A 320 3.58 -25.64 -23.70
CA VAL A 320 3.20 -24.31 -23.20
C VAL A 320 3.81 -23.98 -21.83
N PHE A 321 3.99 -24.97 -20.94
CA PHE A 321 4.62 -24.70 -19.65
C PHE A 321 6.11 -24.35 -19.82
N LEU A 322 6.81 -25.03 -20.75
CA LEU A 322 8.16 -24.66 -21.13
C LEU A 322 8.20 -23.25 -21.71
N ALA A 323 7.27 -22.91 -22.60
CA ALA A 323 7.14 -21.58 -23.17
C ALA A 323 6.90 -20.51 -22.10
N GLN A 324 6.03 -20.75 -21.11
CA GLN A 324 5.79 -19.82 -20.00
C GLN A 324 7.07 -19.53 -19.21
N HIS A 325 7.90 -20.54 -18.98
CA HIS A 325 9.20 -20.33 -18.33
C HIS A 325 10.21 -19.66 -19.23
N ALA A 326 10.27 -19.99 -20.53
CA ALA A 326 11.18 -19.36 -21.48
C ALA A 326 10.85 -17.87 -21.68
N CYS A 327 9.57 -17.55 -21.79
CA CYS A 327 9.05 -16.21 -22.10
C CYS A 327 8.85 -15.32 -20.87
N ALA A 328 9.12 -15.81 -19.66
CA ALA A 328 8.81 -15.11 -18.41
C ALA A 328 7.31 -14.83 -18.18
N CYS A 329 6.44 -15.69 -18.71
CA CYS A 329 5.00 -15.70 -18.47
C CYS A 329 4.60 -16.80 -17.45
N CYS A 330 5.46 -17.13 -16.48
CA CYS A 330 5.22 -18.22 -15.53
C CYS A 330 4.60 -17.79 -14.19
N CYS A 331 4.66 -16.50 -13.85
CA CYS A 331 4.04 -15.93 -12.65
C CYS A 331 3.85 -14.41 -12.75
N ARG A 332 3.10 -13.79 -11.83
CA ARG A 332 2.84 -12.34 -11.85
C ARG A 332 4.12 -11.53 -11.70
N GLY A 333 5.05 -11.96 -10.84
CA GLY A 333 6.35 -11.29 -10.70
C GLY A 333 7.20 -11.32 -11.98
N CYS A 334 7.03 -12.33 -12.84
CA CYS A 334 7.72 -12.38 -14.13
C CYS A 334 7.03 -11.51 -15.17
N LEU A 335 5.69 -11.51 -15.21
CA LEU A 335 4.90 -10.59 -16.03
C LEU A 335 5.22 -9.13 -15.72
N GLU A 336 5.32 -8.78 -14.44
CA GLU A 336 5.70 -7.43 -14.03
C GLU A 336 7.12 -7.07 -14.47
N LYS A 337 8.08 -7.96 -14.22
CA LYS A 337 9.49 -7.69 -14.51
C LYS A 337 9.78 -7.57 -16.00
N TRP A 338 9.22 -8.47 -16.82
CA TRP A 338 9.59 -8.61 -18.22
C TRP A 338 8.56 -8.02 -19.18
N HIS A 339 7.29 -7.98 -18.80
CA HIS A 339 6.18 -7.52 -19.65
C HIS A 339 5.53 -6.24 -19.13
N HIS A 340 6.00 -5.72 -17.99
CA HIS A 340 5.50 -4.50 -17.35
C HIS A 340 4.04 -4.56 -16.90
N ILE A 341 3.43 -5.76 -16.87
CA ILE A 341 2.07 -5.96 -16.38
C ILE A 341 2.11 -6.01 -14.84
N PRO A 342 1.45 -5.08 -14.12
CA PRO A 342 1.52 -5.00 -12.67
C PRO A 342 1.13 -6.29 -11.96
N ALA A 343 1.88 -6.66 -10.93
CA ALA A 343 1.48 -7.72 -10.03
C ALA A 343 0.13 -7.36 -9.38
N GLY A 344 -0.73 -8.38 -9.26
CA GLY A 344 -2.13 -8.36 -8.80
C GLY A 344 -3.11 -7.38 -9.47
N LYS A 345 -2.86 -7.09 -10.74
CA LYS A 345 -3.92 -6.76 -11.71
C LYS A 345 -4.80 -7.99 -12.02
N VAL A 346 -6.05 -7.81 -12.44
CA VAL A 346 -6.77 -8.87 -13.19
C VAL A 346 -6.41 -8.70 -14.66
N LEU A 347 -5.92 -9.76 -15.33
CA LEU A 347 -5.60 -9.62 -16.75
C LEU A 347 -6.87 -9.43 -17.58
N ASN A 348 -6.89 -8.36 -18.38
CA ASN A 348 -7.95 -8.19 -19.38
C ASN A 348 -7.71 -9.09 -20.60
N ASP A 349 -8.68 -9.12 -21.51
CA ASP A 349 -8.62 -9.99 -22.70
C ASP A 349 -7.45 -9.65 -23.63
N GLU A 350 -7.09 -8.38 -23.77
CA GLU A 350 -5.97 -7.93 -24.60
C GLU A 350 -4.62 -8.41 -24.04
N GLU A 351 -4.44 -8.37 -22.73
CA GLU A 351 -3.23 -8.85 -22.06
C GLU A 351 -3.12 -10.36 -22.09
N GLN A 352 -4.24 -11.07 -21.88
CA GLN A 352 -4.29 -12.51 -22.02
C GLN A 352 -3.92 -12.90 -23.46
N ALA A 353 -4.49 -12.22 -24.46
CA ALA A 353 -4.15 -12.43 -25.87
C ALA A 353 -2.67 -12.13 -26.17
N TYR A 354 -2.13 -11.02 -25.67
CA TYR A 354 -0.72 -10.67 -25.80
C TYR A 354 0.19 -11.76 -25.22
N ILE A 355 -0.10 -12.26 -24.01
CA ILE A 355 0.69 -13.32 -23.38
C ILE A 355 0.64 -14.59 -24.24
N VAL A 356 -0.55 -14.97 -24.71
CA VAL A 356 -0.71 -16.11 -25.60
C VAL A 356 0.11 -15.93 -26.88
N ASP A 357 0.12 -14.75 -27.49
CA ASP A 357 0.90 -14.48 -28.70
C ASP A 357 2.40 -14.60 -28.45
N VAL A 358 2.91 -14.09 -27.33
CA VAL A 358 4.32 -14.25 -26.94
C VAL A 358 4.67 -15.74 -26.80
N LEU A 359 3.82 -16.52 -26.14
CA LEU A 359 4.04 -17.97 -25.96
C LEU A 359 4.06 -18.70 -27.29
N MET A 360 3.11 -18.38 -28.18
CA MET A 360 2.99 -19.03 -29.48
C MET A 360 4.14 -18.66 -30.41
N GLU A 361 4.62 -17.41 -30.40
CA GLU A 361 5.79 -16.99 -31.18
C GLU A 361 7.04 -17.78 -30.77
N TRP A 362 7.25 -17.97 -29.47
CA TRP A 362 8.36 -18.80 -28.98
C TRP A 362 8.19 -20.26 -29.40
N ILE A 363 6.99 -20.84 -29.24
CA ILE A 363 6.72 -22.23 -29.63
C ILE A 363 6.98 -22.41 -31.14
N GLN A 364 6.47 -21.52 -31.98
CA GLN A 364 6.62 -21.61 -33.43
C GLN A 364 8.07 -21.45 -33.89
N SER A 365 8.85 -20.56 -33.27
CA SER A 365 10.29 -20.45 -33.57
C SER A 365 11.09 -21.68 -33.12
N GLY A 366 10.53 -22.45 -32.19
CA GLY A 366 11.11 -23.67 -31.66
C GLY A 366 10.66 -24.94 -32.35
N ILE A 367 9.69 -24.92 -33.28
CA ILE A 367 9.32 -26.07 -34.13
C ILE A 367 10.26 -26.14 -35.33
#